data_AF-A0AAD7ZS12-F1
#
_entry.id   AF-A0AAD7ZS12-F1
#
_cell.length_a   1.000
_cell.length_b   1.000
_cell.length_c   1.000
_cell.angle_alpha   90.00
_cell.angle_beta   90.00
_cell.angle_gamma   90.00
#
_symmetry.space_group_name_H-M   'P 1'
#
loop_
_entity.id
_entity.type
_entity.pdbx_description
1 polymer ?
#
loop_
_entity_poly.entity_id
_entity_poly.type
_entity_poly.pdbx_seq_one_letter_code
_entity_poly.pdbx_strand_id
1 'polypeptide(L)'
;MYPANLFVVEGVTETVKDRDLVLNKKVVLLNRPFPCDVHLLNLRTLSDSSYMQFPSTSALMVLQRQGYACDVGADVAIPQCSLEVTDNAFHKRTLFNDLSVGSIAQTSLTGLHQIQKFQSLDDVVMSPMELLSLNMTFVL
;
A
#
# COMPACT_ATOMS: atom_id res chain seq x y z
N MET A 1 -0.82 3.97 -15.24
CA MET A 1 -1.71 2.92 -14.69
C MET A 1 -1.00 1.57 -14.89
N TYR A 2 -0.80 0.79 -13.83
CA TYR A 2 -0.17 -0.53 -13.96
C TYR A 2 -1.15 -1.51 -14.63
N PRO A 3 -0.69 -2.38 -15.54
CA PRO A 3 -1.57 -3.35 -16.18
C PRO A 3 -2.11 -4.33 -15.13
N ALA A 4 -3.36 -4.78 -15.34
CA ALA A 4 -3.94 -5.81 -14.49
C ALA A 4 -3.24 -7.15 -14.71
N ASN A 5 -2.92 -7.84 -13.61
CA ASN A 5 -2.43 -9.21 -13.67
C ASN A 5 -3.61 -10.16 -13.91
N LEU A 6 -3.46 -11.10 -14.82
CA LEU A 6 -4.45 -12.11 -15.13
C LEU A 6 -3.94 -13.47 -14.65
N PHE A 7 -4.71 -14.09 -13.76
CA PHE A 7 -4.40 -15.39 -13.19
C PHE A 7 -5.45 -16.40 -13.65
N VAL A 8 -5.01 -17.57 -14.11
CA VAL A 8 -5.89 -18.70 -14.42
C VAL A 8 -5.74 -19.71 -13.29
N VAL A 9 -6.83 -19.99 -12.59
CA VAL A 9 -6.83 -20.96 -11.48
C VAL A 9 -7.22 -22.31 -12.06
N GLU A 10 -6.27 -23.25 -12.05
CA GLU A 10 -6.51 -24.64 -12.42
C GLU A 10 -6.88 -25.45 -11.17
N GLY A 11 -8.03 -26.12 -11.21
CA GLY A 11 -8.45 -27.01 -10.13
C GLY A 11 -7.61 -28.28 -10.17
N VAL A 12 -6.65 -28.44 -9.25
CA VAL A 12 -5.89 -29.68 -9.12
C VAL A 12 -6.82 -30.75 -8.58
N THR A 13 -7.43 -31.53 -9.48
CA THR A 13 -8.14 -32.76 -9.15
C THR A 13 -7.12 -33.84 -8.82
N GLU A 14 -6.51 -33.79 -7.65
CA GLU A 14 -5.88 -34.97 -7.06
C GLU A 14 -6.59 -35.33 -5.77
N THR A 15 -7.52 -36.28 -5.92
CA THR A 15 -8.12 -37.07 -4.85
C THR A 15 -8.89 -36.28 -3.79
N VAL A 16 -10.15 -35.99 -4.10
CA VAL A 16 -11.36 -36.17 -3.27
C VAL A 16 -12.41 -35.29 -3.92
N LYS A 17 -13.43 -35.93 -4.51
CA LYS A 17 -14.68 -35.29 -4.92
C LYS A 17 -15.14 -34.39 -3.77
N ASP A 18 -15.56 -33.16 -4.05
CA ASP A 18 -16.21 -32.24 -3.09
C ASP A 18 -15.31 -31.29 -2.27
N ARG A 19 -14.47 -30.48 -2.93
CA ARG A 19 -14.14 -29.13 -2.42
C ARG A 19 -14.31 -28.12 -3.54
N ASP A 20 -15.51 -27.57 -3.66
CA ASP A 20 -15.70 -26.33 -4.42
C ASP A 20 -14.69 -25.30 -3.91
N LEU A 21 -13.80 -24.81 -4.79
CA LEU A 21 -12.86 -23.75 -4.44
C LEU A 21 -13.67 -22.49 -4.12
N VAL A 22 -13.88 -22.23 -2.83
CA VAL A 22 -14.56 -21.02 -2.36
C VAL A 22 -13.60 -19.84 -2.53
N LEU A 23 -13.69 -19.17 -3.67
CA LEU A 23 -12.92 -17.97 -3.97
C LEU A 23 -13.71 -16.73 -3.56
N ASN A 24 -13.04 -15.80 -2.88
CA ASN A 24 -13.58 -14.48 -2.64
C ASN A 24 -13.68 -13.73 -3.98
N LYS A 25 -14.87 -13.22 -4.30
CA LYS A 25 -15.12 -12.46 -5.55
C LYS A 25 -14.27 -11.18 -5.64
N LYS A 26 -13.81 -10.66 -4.51
CA LYS A 26 -13.05 -9.42 -4.39
C LYS A 26 -12.22 -9.45 -3.12
N VAL A 27 -10.95 -9.06 -3.22
CA VAL A 27 -10.06 -8.81 -2.08
C VAL A 27 -9.61 -7.37 -2.18
N VAL A 28 -9.79 -6.59 -1.12
CA VAL A 28 -9.34 -5.20 -1.06
C VAL A 28 -8.45 -5.05 0.15
N LEU A 29 -7.23 -4.57 -0.05
CA LEU A 29 -6.27 -4.39 1.03
C LEU A 29 -6.66 -3.23 1.96
N LEU A 30 -7.04 -2.09 1.37
CA LEU A 30 -7.41 -0.86 2.08
C LEU A 30 -8.91 -0.58 1.94
N ASN A 31 -9.51 0.02 2.96
CA ASN A 31 -10.91 0.48 2.90
C ASN A 31 -11.12 1.65 1.93
N ARG A 32 -10.06 2.40 1.62
CA ARG A 32 -10.04 3.54 0.70
C ARG A 32 -8.86 3.40 -0.27
N PRO A 33 -9.02 3.79 -1.55
CA PRO A 33 -7.92 3.82 -2.50
C PRO A 33 -6.89 4.89 -2.11
N PHE A 34 -5.71 4.85 -2.74
CA PHE A 34 -4.74 5.94 -2.62
C PHE A 34 -5.22 7.19 -3.38
N PRO A 35 -4.81 8.40 -2.97
CA PRO A 35 -4.97 9.60 -3.78
C PRO A 35 -4.39 9.41 -5.18
N CYS A 36 -4.96 10.09 -6.17
CA CYS A 36 -4.65 9.85 -7.59
C CYS A 36 -3.21 10.18 -8.02
N ASP A 37 -2.56 11.06 -7.28
CA ASP A 37 -1.17 11.44 -7.44
C ASP A 37 -0.21 10.58 -6.62
N VAL A 38 -0.72 9.66 -5.79
CA VAL A 38 0.09 8.78 -4.93
C VAL A 38 0.07 7.35 -5.47
N HIS A 39 1.27 6.80 -5.68
CA HIS A 39 1.48 5.45 -6.19
C HIS A 39 2.21 4.59 -5.16
N LEU A 40 1.69 3.38 -4.95
CA LEU A 40 2.39 2.34 -4.21
C LEU A 40 3.44 1.68 -5.11
N LEU A 41 4.72 1.99 -4.87
CA LEU A 41 5.84 1.41 -5.61
C LEU A 41 6.26 0.04 -5.08
N ASN A 42 6.18 -0.14 -3.76
CA ASN A 42 6.58 -1.39 -3.13
C ASN A 42 5.79 -1.63 -1.87
N LEU A 43 5.36 -2.87 -1.67
CA LEU A 43 4.87 -3.36 -0.39
C LEU A 43 5.49 -4.75 -0.18
N ARG A 44 6.52 -4.82 0.67
CA ARG A 44 7.23 -6.07 0.95
C ARG A 44 7.25 -6.36 2.44
N THR A 45 7.02 -7.61 2.81
CA THR A 45 7.23 -8.07 4.18
C THR A 45 8.73 -8.04 4.51
N LEU A 46 9.08 -7.57 5.71
CA LEU A 46 10.44 -7.60 6.21
C LEU A 46 10.72 -8.98 6.82
N SER A 47 11.96 -9.46 6.73
CA SER A 47 12.39 -10.68 7.41
C SER A 47 12.52 -10.46 8.91
N ASP A 48 12.21 -11.48 9.70
CA ASP A 48 12.46 -11.44 11.14
C ASP A 48 13.96 -11.40 11.44
N SER A 49 14.38 -10.58 12.41
CA SER A 49 15.79 -10.44 12.79
C SER A 49 16.36 -11.67 13.49
N SER A 50 15.51 -12.40 14.22
CA SER A 50 15.87 -13.64 14.91
C SER A 50 15.77 -14.84 13.97
N TYR A 51 14.84 -14.81 13.02
CA TYR A 51 14.66 -15.88 12.06
C TYR A 51 14.53 -15.37 10.62
N MET A 52 15.67 -15.14 9.97
CA MET A 52 15.73 -14.58 8.60
C MET A 52 14.97 -15.39 7.53
N GLN A 53 14.63 -16.66 7.81
CA GLN A 53 13.84 -17.50 6.90
C GLN A 53 12.33 -17.28 7.03
N PHE A 54 11.86 -16.59 8.07
CA PHE A 54 10.44 -16.35 8.30
C PHE A 54 10.07 -14.87 8.06
N PRO A 55 8.86 -14.62 7.51
CA PRO A 55 8.33 -13.27 7.43
C PRO A 55 8.08 -12.71 8.84
N SER A 56 8.45 -11.45 9.05
CA SER A 56 8.09 -10.72 10.27
C SER A 56 6.66 -10.19 10.21
N THR A 57 6.18 -9.63 11.32
CA THR A 57 4.93 -8.85 11.38
C THR A 57 5.09 -7.43 10.85
N SER A 58 6.25 -7.09 10.27
CA SER A 58 6.53 -5.77 9.72
C SER A 58 6.64 -5.81 8.19
N ALA A 59 6.21 -4.75 7.53
CA ALA A 59 6.32 -4.57 6.09
C ALA A 59 6.89 -3.19 5.74
N LEU A 60 7.72 -3.14 4.71
CA LEU A 60 8.19 -1.90 4.11
C LEU A 60 7.26 -1.52 2.96
N MET A 61 6.61 -0.38 3.12
CA MET A 61 5.79 0.28 2.11
C MET A 61 6.56 1.46 1.54
N VAL A 62 6.70 1.53 0.21
CA VAL A 62 7.30 2.65 -0.50
C VAL A 62 6.24 3.30 -1.38
N LEU A 63 5.99 4.57 -1.13
CA LEU A 63 5.05 5.41 -1.86
C LEU A 63 5.83 6.44 -2.69
N GLN A 64 5.24 6.82 -3.82
CA GLN A 64 5.70 7.93 -4.64
C GLN A 64 4.54 8.86 -4.91
N ARG A 65 4.74 10.17 -4.68
CA ARG A 65 3.80 11.18 -5.12
C ARG A 65 4.29 11.75 -6.45
N GLN A 66 3.50 11.60 -7.50
CA GLN A 66 3.79 12.19 -8.79
C GLN A 66 3.68 13.71 -8.69
N GLY A 67 4.64 14.40 -9.29
CA GLY A 67 4.52 15.83 -9.53
C GLY A 67 3.58 16.09 -10.70
N TYR A 68 2.88 17.21 -10.63
CA TYR A 68 2.16 17.78 -11.75
C TYR A 68 2.95 18.96 -12.30
N ALA A 69 2.94 19.15 -13.62
CA ALA A 69 3.42 20.36 -14.26
C ALA A 69 2.24 21.33 -14.37
N CYS A 70 2.34 22.54 -13.81
CA CYS A 70 1.25 23.54 -13.84
C CYS A 70 0.83 23.93 -15.28
N ASP A 71 1.71 23.66 -16.23
CA ASP A 71 1.65 23.93 -17.66
C ASP A 71 1.12 22.75 -18.49
N VAL A 72 0.98 21.56 -17.92
CA VAL A 72 0.48 20.36 -18.61
C VAL A 72 -0.72 19.78 -17.87
N GLY A 73 -1.93 20.00 -18.41
CA GLY A 73 -3.15 19.33 -17.94
C GLY A 73 -4.01 20.11 -16.94
N ALA A 74 -3.79 21.41 -16.76
CA ALA A 74 -4.68 22.27 -15.96
C ALA A 74 -6.16 22.20 -16.40
N ASP A 75 -6.40 21.90 -17.69
CA ASP A 75 -7.74 21.75 -18.27
C ASP A 75 -8.21 20.29 -18.41
N VAL A 76 -7.39 19.30 -18.02
CA VAL A 76 -7.73 17.88 -18.11
C VAL A 76 -8.29 17.40 -16.79
N ALA A 77 -9.59 17.63 -16.59
CA ALA A 77 -10.33 17.00 -15.50
C ALA A 77 -10.39 15.49 -15.74
N ILE A 78 -9.61 14.71 -14.97
CA ILE A 78 -9.70 13.26 -14.99
C ILE A 78 -11.01 12.90 -14.27
N PRO A 79 -12.03 12.35 -14.95
CA PRO A 79 -13.41 12.30 -14.46
C PRO A 79 -13.66 11.38 -13.25
N GLN A 80 -12.60 10.84 -12.64
CA GLN A 80 -12.63 9.99 -11.44
C GLN A 80 -11.48 10.30 -10.47
N CYS A 81 -10.73 11.39 -10.68
CA CYS A 81 -9.62 11.79 -9.82
C CYS A 81 -9.81 13.21 -9.32
N SER A 82 -10.22 13.35 -8.06
CA SER A 82 -10.04 14.60 -7.33
C SER A 82 -8.60 14.63 -6.85
N LEU A 83 -7.77 15.51 -7.41
CA LEU A 83 -6.48 15.82 -6.82
C LEU A 83 -6.74 16.38 -5.43
N GLU A 84 -6.29 15.68 -4.39
CA GLU A 84 -6.34 16.23 -3.05
C GLU A 84 -5.35 17.39 -2.99
N VAL A 85 -5.87 18.59 -2.71
CA VAL A 85 -5.06 19.81 -2.52
C VAL A 85 -4.23 19.72 -1.23
N THR A 86 -4.45 18.70 -0.42
CA THR A 86 -3.71 18.44 0.81
C THR A 86 -2.44 17.65 0.56
N ASP A 87 -1.42 17.87 1.36
CA ASP A 87 -0.16 17.13 1.28
C ASP A 87 -0.19 15.73 1.91
N ASN A 88 -1.38 15.15 2.07
CA ASN A 88 -1.53 13.85 2.73
C ASN A 88 -1.22 12.71 1.76
N ALA A 89 -0.50 11.69 2.25
CA ALA A 89 -0.22 10.47 1.48
C ALA A 89 -1.44 9.53 1.38
N PHE A 90 -2.42 9.70 2.28
CA PHE A 90 -3.62 8.88 2.38
C PHE A 90 -4.86 9.74 2.62
N HIS A 91 -6.01 9.28 2.12
CA HIS A 91 -7.30 9.83 2.53
C HIS A 91 -7.52 9.63 4.03
N LYS A 92 -8.24 10.56 4.67
CA LYS A 92 -8.59 10.42 6.09
C LYS A 92 -9.34 9.12 6.37
N ARG A 93 -9.01 8.48 7.50
CA ARG A 93 -9.56 7.20 7.95
C ARG A 93 -9.28 6.05 6.99
N THR A 94 -8.11 6.07 6.35
CA THR A 94 -7.63 4.92 5.59
C THR A 94 -7.15 3.84 6.56
N LEU A 95 -7.63 2.61 6.37
CA LEU A 95 -7.37 1.45 7.21
C LEU A 95 -7.19 0.20 6.35
N PHE A 96 -6.44 -0.77 6.85
CA PHE A 96 -6.42 -2.12 6.27
C PHE A 96 -7.68 -2.88 6.70
N ASN A 97 -8.28 -3.65 5.78
CA ASN A 97 -9.55 -4.34 6.07
C ASN A 97 -9.37 -5.53 7.03
N ASP A 98 -8.30 -6.31 6.86
CA ASP A 98 -8.07 -7.57 7.59
C ASP A 98 -6.80 -7.54 8.45
N LEU A 99 -6.15 -6.37 8.58
CA LEU A 99 -4.90 -6.22 9.33
C LEU A 99 -5.00 -5.03 10.30
N SER A 100 -4.62 -5.26 11.56
CA SER A 100 -4.50 -4.19 12.54
C SER A 100 -3.08 -3.60 12.51
N VAL A 101 -2.98 -2.30 12.28
CA VAL A 101 -1.69 -1.60 12.30
C VAL A 101 -1.31 -1.26 13.74
N GLY A 102 -0.18 -1.78 14.21
CA GLY A 102 0.35 -1.51 15.55
C GLY A 102 1.29 -0.32 15.60
N SER A 103 2.16 -0.15 14.61
CA SER A 103 2.99 1.05 14.51
C SER A 103 3.34 1.40 13.07
N ILE A 104 3.51 2.70 12.83
CA ILE A 104 3.88 3.27 11.53
C ILE A 104 5.12 4.13 11.76
N ALA A 105 6.20 3.84 11.04
CA ALA A 105 7.42 4.61 11.16
C ALA A 105 7.99 4.96 9.78
N GLN A 106 8.31 6.22 9.56
CA GLN A 106 9.09 6.63 8.40
C GLN A 106 10.51 6.09 8.50
N THR A 107 11.04 5.62 7.37
CA THR A 107 12.41 5.10 7.29
C THR A 107 13.17 5.70 6.10
N SER A 108 14.48 5.41 6.03
CA SER A 108 15.22 5.49 4.77
C SER A 108 14.57 4.62 3.70
N LEU A 109 14.85 4.90 2.43
CA LEU A 109 14.34 4.14 1.28
C LEU A 109 14.71 2.64 1.33
N THR A 110 15.80 2.31 2.03
CA THR A 110 16.23 0.93 2.25
C THR A 110 15.54 0.24 3.43
N GLY A 111 14.82 0.99 4.27
CA GLY A 111 14.18 0.48 5.48
C GLY A 111 15.11 0.27 6.67
N LEU A 112 16.38 0.71 6.59
CA LEU A 112 17.41 0.43 7.61
C LEU A 112 17.46 1.45 8.74
N HIS A 113 17.07 2.71 8.47
CA HIS A 113 17.12 3.79 9.45
C HIS A 113 15.73 4.36 9.67
N GLN A 114 15.28 4.41 10.91
CA GLN A 114 14.02 5.03 11.28
C GLN A 114 14.21 6.53 11.46
N ILE A 115 13.30 7.33 10.87
CA ILE A 115 13.35 8.79 10.88
C ILE A 115 12.36 9.33 11.91
N GLN A 116 11.08 9.00 11.78
CA GLN A 116 10.01 9.44 12.68
C GLN A 116 8.89 8.40 12.78
N LYS A 117 8.03 8.51 13.80
CA LYS A 117 6.86 7.64 13.98
C LYS A 117 5.58 8.44 13.79
N PHE A 118 4.55 7.77 13.26
CA PHE A 118 3.21 8.31 13.10
C PHE A 118 2.22 7.52 13.96
N GLN A 119 1.17 8.20 14.44
CA GLN A 119 0.09 7.56 15.20
C GLN A 119 -0.96 6.95 14.27
N SER A 120 -1.24 7.63 13.15
CA SER A 120 -2.18 7.19 12.13
C SER A 120 -1.62 7.37 10.72
N LEU A 121 -2.20 6.67 9.75
CA LEU A 121 -1.96 6.93 8.32
C LEU A 121 -2.42 8.34 7.90
N ASP A 122 -3.35 8.92 8.65
CA ASP A 122 -3.88 10.27 8.41
C ASP A 122 -2.82 11.38 8.65
N ASP A 123 -1.81 11.09 9.46
CA ASP A 123 -0.75 12.04 9.84
C ASP A 123 0.42 12.02 8.84
N VAL A 124 0.38 11.11 7.88
CA VAL A 124 1.47 10.89 6.92
C VAL A 124 1.35 11.93 5.80
N VAL A 125 2.32 12.83 5.77
CA VAL A 125 2.44 13.91 4.78
C VAL A 125 3.50 13.56 3.75
N MET A 126 3.28 13.97 2.50
CA MET A 126 4.13 13.69 1.36
C MET A 126 4.05 14.83 0.33
N SER A 127 5.20 15.43 0.03
CA SER A 127 5.32 16.53 -0.93
C SER A 127 5.24 16.01 -2.37
N PRO A 128 4.87 16.85 -3.35
CA PRO A 128 4.97 16.50 -4.77
C PRO A 128 6.39 16.05 -5.14
N MET A 129 6.51 15.02 -5.99
CA MET A 129 7.78 14.40 -6.41
C MET A 129 8.59 13.72 -5.29
N GLU A 130 8.01 13.52 -4.11
CA GLU A 130 8.67 12.83 -3.00
C GLU A 130 8.63 11.29 -3.16
N LEU A 131 9.55 10.60 -2.50
CA LEU A 131 9.53 9.16 -2.25
C LEU A 131 9.49 8.94 -0.73
N LEU A 132 8.42 8.31 -0.25
CA LEU A 132 8.20 8.07 1.16
C LEU A 132 8.31 6.58 1.45
N SER A 133 9.10 6.23 2.46
CA SER A 133 9.26 4.85 2.93
C SER A 133 8.71 4.72 4.34
N LEU A 134 7.79 3.78 4.54
CA LEU A 134 7.13 3.48 5.80
C LEU A 134 7.40 2.03 6.18
N ASN A 135 7.95 1.82 7.38
CA ASN A 135 7.91 0.55 8.06
C ASN A 135 6.61 0.46 8.87
N MET A 136 5.75 -0.47 8.51
CA MET A 136 4.48 -0.72 9.17
C MET A 136 4.57 -2.04 9.93
N THR A 137 4.31 -2.03 11.23
CA THR A 137 4.22 -3.24 12.05
C THR A 137 2.76 -3.53 12.33
N PHE A 138 2.34 -4.76 12.05
CA PHE A 138 0.99 -5.25 12.26
C PHE A 138 0.87 -6.01 13.57
N VAL A 139 -0.32 -5.98 14.15
CA VAL A 139 -0.71 -6.80 15.31
C VAL A 139 -1.68 -7.87 14.81
N LEU A 140 -1.33 -9.13 15.06
CA LEU A 140 -2.13 -10.31 14.74
C LEU A 140 -2.97 -10.73 15.95
#